data_AF-M1BSR8-F1
#
_entry.id   AF-M1BSR8-F1
#
_cell.length_a   1.000
_cell.length_b   1.000
_cell.length_c   1.000
_cell.angle_alpha   90.00
_cell.angle_beta   90.00
_cell.angle_gamma   90.00
#
_symmetry.space_group_name_H-M   'P 1'
#
loop_
_entity.id
_entity.type
_entity.pdbx_description
1 polymer ?
#
loop_
_entity_poly.entity_id
_entity_poly.type
_entity_poly.pdbx_seq_one_letter_code
_entity_poly.pdbx_strand_id
1 'polypeptide(L)' 'MSSRVMDGAWKEKPYDHDEQIKRLEEYYRKQKKLLNYQVAGGPAETWRGLLAALQLQHMMSAVGSTQLTAGC' A
#
# COMPACT_ATOMS: atom_id res chain seq x y z
N MET A 1 -17.14 -31.46 -20.97
CA MET A 1 -17.33 -30.37 -19.97
C MET A 1 -16.41 -29.23 -20.39
N SER A 2 -16.96 -28.17 -20.97
CA SER A 2 -16.21 -26.96 -21.33
C SER A 2 -17.00 -25.78 -20.78
N SER A 3 -16.45 -25.09 -19.79
CA SER A 3 -17.04 -23.85 -19.31
C SER A 3 -15.97 -22.91 -18.77
N ARG A 4 -15.60 -22.00 -19.67
CA ARG A 4 -15.24 -20.59 -19.43
C ARG A 4 -14.19 -20.37 -18.36
N VAL A 5 -12.94 -20.41 -18.82
CA VAL A 5 -11.91 -19.56 -18.25
C VAL A 5 -12.42 -18.12 -18.35
N MET A 6 -12.70 -17.50 -17.20
CA MET A 6 -12.99 -16.07 -17.06
C MET A 6 -11.69 -15.27 -17.22
N ASP A 7 -11.03 -15.45 -18.37
CA ASP A 7 -9.90 -14.61 -18.77
C ASP A 7 -10.47 -13.50 -19.66
N GLY A 8 -10.49 -12.26 -19.16
CA GLY A 8 -10.60 -11.10 -20.05
C GLY A 8 -11.49 -9.94 -19.63
N ALA A 9 -12.15 -9.95 -18.48
CA ALA A 9 -13.03 -8.84 -18.07
C ALA A 9 -12.33 -7.61 -17.44
N TRP A 10 -10.99 -7.59 -17.35
CA TRP A 10 -10.25 -6.52 -16.66
C TRP A 10 -9.59 -5.49 -17.59
N LYS A 11 -9.86 -5.54 -18.90
CA LYS A 11 -9.22 -4.67 -19.91
C LYS A 11 -10.14 -3.63 -20.55
N GLU A 12 -11.24 -3.27 -19.91
CA GLU A 12 -12.04 -2.15 -20.42
C GLU A 12 -11.82 -0.89 -19.57
N LYS A 13 -11.16 0.09 -20.22
CA LYS A 13 -10.89 1.49 -19.84
C LYS A 13 -9.61 1.81 -19.07
N PRO A 14 -8.43 1.63 -19.67
CA PRO A 14 -7.20 2.28 -19.20
C PRO A 14 -7.31 3.83 -19.19
N TYR A 15 -7.96 4.43 -20.20
CA TYR A 15 -7.97 5.89 -20.38
C TYR A 15 -8.75 6.68 -19.32
N ASP A 16 -9.90 6.16 -18.86
CA ASP A 16 -10.73 6.83 -17.86
C ASP A 16 -10.11 6.74 -16.46
N HIS A 17 -9.46 5.60 -16.18
CA HIS A 17 -8.78 5.35 -14.92
C HIS A 17 -7.59 6.30 -14.71
N ASP A 18 -6.79 6.55 -15.74
CA ASP A 18 -5.68 7.51 -15.69
C ASP A 18 -6.16 8.94 -15.40
N GLU A 19 -7.26 9.37 -16.02
CA GLU A 19 -7.78 10.73 -15.79
C GLU A 19 -8.35 10.89 -14.38
N GLN A 20 -9.06 9.87 -13.88
CA GLN A 20 -9.57 9.86 -12.50
C GLN A 20 -8.43 9.84 -11.47
N ILE A 21 -7.39 9.02 -11.68
CA ILE A 21 -6.21 9.00 -10.81
C ILE A 21 -5.52 10.36 -10.81
N LYS A 22 -5.32 10.98 -11.98
CA LYS A 22 -4.67 12.30 -12.08
C LYS A 22 -5.44 13.38 -11.31
N ARG A 23 -6.76 13.42 -11.44
CA ARG A 23 -7.60 14.38 -10.69
C ARG A 23 -7.46 14.19 -9.18
N LEU A 24 -7.43 12.93 -8.72
CA LEU A 24 -7.26 12.60 -7.31
C LEU A 24 -5.86 12.96 -6.80
N GLU A 25 -4.84 12.63 -7.59
CA GLU A 25 -3.45 12.96 -7.29
C GLU A 25 -3.28 14.48 -7.16
N GLU A 26 -3.77 15.26 -8.12
CA GLU A 26 -3.67 16.71 -8.07
C GLU A 26 -4.39 17.31 -6.84
N TYR A 27 -5.55 16.75 -6.47
CA TYR A 27 -6.29 17.16 -5.27
C TYR A 27 -5.48 16.98 -3.97
N TYR A 28 -4.83 15.83 -3.79
CA TYR A 28 -4.00 15.58 -2.61
C TYR A 28 -2.63 16.26 -2.68
N ARG A 29 -2.10 16.48 -3.89
CA ARG A 29 -0.88 17.26 -4.13
C ARG A 29 -1.04 18.69 -3.62
N LYS A 30 -2.16 19.35 -3.94
CA LYS A 30 -2.50 20.70 -3.45
C LYS A 30 -2.53 20.79 -1.92
N GLN A 31 -2.91 19.71 -1.26
CA GLN A 31 -2.95 19.61 0.20
C GLN A 31 -1.62 19.19 0.84
N LYS A 32 -0.57 18.96 0.04
CA LYS A 32 0.71 18.37 0.50
C LYS A 32 0.52 17.05 1.27
N LYS A 33 -0.48 16.26 0.87
CA LYS A 33 -0.82 14.96 1.47
C LYS A 33 -0.28 13.77 0.69
N LEU A 34 0.44 14.01 -0.40
CA LEU A 34 1.10 12.95 -1.16
C LEU A 34 2.50 12.72 -0.63
N LEU A 35 2.81 11.46 -0.38
CA LEU A 35 4.15 10.99 -0.05
C LEU A 35 4.66 10.17 -1.24
N ASN A 36 5.72 10.67 -1.89
CA ASN A 36 6.43 9.89 -2.89
C ASN A 36 7.39 8.94 -2.16
N TYR A 37 7.16 7.65 -2.29
CA TYR A 37 7.95 6.63 -1.63
C TYR A 37 8.62 5.72 -2.66
N GLN A 38 9.94 5.59 -2.55
CA GLN A 38 10.71 4.72 -3.42
C GLN A 38 10.66 3.28 -2.88
N VAL A 39 10.03 2.39 -3.65
CA VAL A 39 10.00 0.95 -3.35
C VAL A 39 11.36 0.37 -3.75
N ALA A 40 12.26 0.26 -2.78
CA ALA A 40 13.58 -0.33 -2.97
C ALA A 40 13.76 -1.54 -2.03
N GLY A 41 13.90 -2.73 -2.61
CA GLY A 41 14.13 -3.98 -1.88
C GLY A 41 12.89 -4.87 -1.75
N GLY A 42 12.94 -5.80 -0.78
CA GLY A 42 11.87 -6.76 -0.54
C GLY A 42 10.62 -6.14 0.09
N PRO A 43 9.51 -6.90 0.16
CA PRO A 43 8.27 -6.42 0.77
C PRO A 43 8.44 -5.95 2.22
N ALA A 44 9.31 -6.62 2.99
CA ALA A 44 9.60 -6.26 4.38
C ALA A 44 10.37 -4.93 4.47
N GLU A 45 11.40 -4.74 3.65
CA GLU A 45 12.19 -3.51 3.55
C GLU A 45 11.32 -2.33 3.12
N THR A 46 10.48 -2.57 2.12
CA THR A 46 9.52 -1.60 1.59
C THR A 46 8.53 -1.16 2.67
N TRP A 47 7.99 -2.12 3.44
CA TRP A 47 7.06 -1.82 4.54
C TRP A 47 7.72 -1.02 5.66
N ARG A 48 8.94 -1.39 6.06
CA ARG A 48 9.71 -0.64 7.09
C ARG A 48 9.95 0.80 6.66
N GLY A 49 10.37 1.03 5.42
CA GLY A 49 10.62 2.39 4.94
C GLY A 49 9.34 3.21 4.76
N LEU A 50 8.21 2.59 4.39
CA LEU A 50 6.91 3.28 4.35
C LEU A 50 6.48 3.74 5.74
N LEU A 51 6.56 2.85 6.73
CA LEU A 51 6.28 3.20 8.13
C LEU A 51 7.23 4.30 8.63
N ALA A 52 8.49 4.27 8.21
CA ALA A 52 9.43 5.33 8.56
C ALA A 52 9.07 6.68 7.94
N ALA A 53 8.67 6.69 6.67
CA ALA A 53 8.26 7.91 5.98
C ALA A 53 6.95 8.50 6.55
N LEU A 54 6.09 7.66 7.13
CA LEU A 54 4.87 8.08 7.83
C LEU A 54 5.09 8.38 9.32
N GLN A 55 6.32 8.22 9.85
CA GLN A 55 6.64 8.36 11.29
C GLN A 55 5.89 7.36 12.18
N LEU A 56 5.61 6.17 11.65
CA LEU A 56 4.84 5.10 12.28
C LEU A 56 5.72 3.90 12.69
N GLN A 57 7.03 4.09 12.87
CA GLN A 57 7.95 2.97 13.18
C GLN A 57 7.57 2.23 14.47
N HIS A 58 6.92 2.91 15.42
CA HIS A 58 6.44 2.31 16.67
C HIS A 58 5.43 1.17 16.45
N MET A 59 4.70 1.17 15.32
CA MET A 59 3.78 0.08 14.99
C MET A 59 4.50 -1.25 14.69
N MET A 60 5.78 -1.22 14.30
CA MET A 60 6.60 -2.43 14.22
C MET A 60 6.95 -2.98 15.61
N SER A 61 6.97 -2.15 16.65
CA SER A 61 7.27 -2.60 18.02
C SER A 61 6.06 -3.27 18.69
N ALA A 62 4.84 -2.87 18.31
CA ALA A 62 3.61 -3.44 18.87
C ALA A 62 3.38 -4.90 18.47
N VAL A 63 3.94 -5.36 17.35
CA VAL A 63 3.86 -6.77 16.90
C VAL A 63 4.91 -7.68 17.59
N GLY A 64 5.72 -7.13 18.50
CA GLY A 64 6.68 -7.89 19.31
C GLY A 64 6.35 -7.94 20.80
N SER A 65 5.33 -7.20 21.27
CA SER A 65 4.93 -7.14 22.68
C SER A 65 3.81 -8.12 23.03
N THR A 66 3.81 -9.29 22.41
CA THR A 66 3.15 -10.50 22.93
C THR A 66 4.21 -11.41 23.54
N GLN A 67 5.11 -10.87 24.38
CA GLN A 67 5.78 -11.71 25.37
C GLN A 67 4.73 -12.09 26.41
N LEU A 68 4.23 -13.31 26.28
CA LEU A 68 3.53 -14.03 27.32
C LEU A 68 4.37 -13.95 28.60
N THR A 69 3.96 -13.10 29.55
CA THR A 69 4.28 -13.35 30.95
C THR A 69 3.42 -14.55 31.38
N ALA A 70 3.92 -15.74 31.07
CA ALA A 70 3.52 -16.95 31.79
C ALA A 70 4.12 -16.80 33.19
N GLY A 71 3.23 -16.75 34.18
CA GLY A 71 3.54 -16.24 35.51
C GLY A 71 4.53 -17.05 36.33
N CYS A 72 4.90 -16.45 37.46
CA CYS A 72 4.92 -17.02 38.81
C CYS A 72 4.57 -15.87 39.77
#